data_AF-A0A9W9BFL1-F1
#
_entry.id   AF-A0A9W9BFL1-F1
#
_cell.length_a   1.000
_cell.length_b   1.000
_cell.length_c   1.000
_cell.angle_alpha   90.00
_cell.angle_beta   90.00
_cell.angle_gamma   90.00
#
_symmetry.space_group_name_H-M   'P 1'
#
loop_
_entity.id
_entity.type
_entity.pdbx_description
1 polymer ?
#
loop_
_entity_poly.entity_id
_entity_poly.type
_entity_poly.pdbx_seq_one_letter_code
_entity_poly.pdbx_strand_id
1 'polypeptide(L)'
;MHYRPRPSFKTKHWQRLYESRISDIKALKESTNGAAFLIVDAEPWGRDNSVPAEIGLSLLPPFHVNLDYETMDTLPKTLDAVSNLIGLETHWIRLVDRERRERGREQHRYGAQHYVSGDKVEETITGIIESFRHKTSCDAPLILTGFAVAFELQVLSNIYPDLLNYFTSWVDLQEVASGMTDGIERPSLRETLIACGFEG
;
A
#
# COMPACT_ATOMS: atom_id res chain seq x y z
N MET A 1 9.10 -18.96 20.40
CA MET A 1 7.77 -18.45 20.03
C MET A 1 7.69 -17.00 20.47
N HIS A 2 7.88 -16.04 19.55
CA HIS A 2 7.68 -14.63 19.86
C HIS A 2 6.18 -14.38 20.02
N TYR A 3 5.76 -13.97 21.21
CA TYR A 3 4.38 -13.61 21.51
C TYR A 3 4.04 -12.36 20.69
N ARG A 4 3.32 -12.53 19.57
CA ARG A 4 2.84 -11.37 18.81
C ARG A 4 1.70 -10.75 19.62
N PRO A 5 1.78 -9.45 20.00
CA PRO A 5 0.66 -8.79 20.65
C PRO A 5 -0.58 -8.89 19.74
N ARG A 6 -1.74 -9.15 20.34
CA ARG A 6 -2.99 -9.19 19.57
C ARG A 6 -3.20 -7.83 18.89
N PRO A 7 -3.52 -7.79 17.59
CA PRO A 7 -3.82 -6.54 16.91
C PRO A 7 -5.05 -5.88 17.55
N SER A 8 -5.11 -4.56 17.48
CA SER A 8 -6.24 -3.76 17.98
C SER A 8 -7.51 -3.90 17.14
N PHE A 9 -7.44 -4.61 16.00
CA PHE A 9 -8.52 -4.79 15.03
C PHE A 9 -8.92 -6.26 14.83
N LYS A 10 -10.10 -6.50 14.25
CA LYS A 10 -10.76 -7.81 14.18
C LYS A 10 -10.17 -8.71 13.09
N THR A 11 -9.29 -9.64 13.44
CA THR A 11 -8.69 -10.54 12.44
C THR A 11 -9.48 -11.80 12.10
N LYS A 12 -10.54 -12.15 12.86
CA LYS A 12 -11.19 -13.48 12.75
C LYS A 12 -11.70 -13.82 11.34
N HIS A 13 -12.24 -12.85 10.59
CA HIS A 13 -12.80 -13.08 9.25
C HIS A 13 -11.76 -13.10 8.13
N TRP A 14 -10.53 -12.69 8.42
CA TRP A 14 -9.42 -12.65 7.46
C TRP A 14 -8.14 -13.25 8.04
N GLN A 15 -8.28 -14.18 9.00
CA GLN A 15 -7.16 -14.73 9.77
C GLN A 15 -6.09 -15.33 8.86
N ARG A 16 -6.51 -16.01 7.78
CA ARG A 16 -5.60 -16.57 6.78
C ARG A 16 -4.72 -15.51 6.12
N LEU A 17 -5.30 -14.36 5.75
CA LEU A 17 -4.56 -13.23 5.20
C LEU A 17 -3.67 -12.60 6.29
N TYR A 18 -4.18 -12.43 7.51
CA TYR A 18 -3.38 -11.88 8.62
C TYR A 18 -2.11 -12.72 8.87
N GLU A 19 -2.23 -14.04 8.79
CA GLU A 19 -1.14 -15.00 8.95
C GLU A 19 -0.18 -15.06 7.76
N SER A 20 -0.62 -14.70 6.54
CA SER A 20 0.23 -14.61 5.34
C SER A 20 1.02 -13.29 5.22
N ARG A 21 1.38 -12.72 6.36
CA ARG A 21 2.23 -11.52 6.44
C ARG A 21 3.65 -11.80 5.94
N ILE A 22 4.13 -10.98 5.01
CA ILE A 22 5.52 -10.91 4.59
C ILE A 22 6.28 -10.04 5.61
N SER A 23 7.25 -10.63 6.33
CA SER A 23 7.87 -9.98 7.49
C SER A 23 9.28 -9.43 7.28
N ASP A 24 9.92 -9.73 6.16
CA ASP A 24 11.30 -9.32 5.91
C ASP A 24 11.59 -9.19 4.40
N ILE A 25 12.73 -8.59 4.10
CA ILE A 25 13.14 -8.26 2.72
C ILE A 25 13.39 -9.51 1.87
N LYS A 26 13.79 -10.63 2.49
CA LYS A 26 14.04 -11.88 1.76
C LYS A 26 12.72 -12.48 1.30
N ALA A 27 11.75 -12.61 2.21
CA ALA A 27 10.40 -13.09 1.89
C ALA A 27 9.69 -12.17 0.87
N LEU A 28 9.92 -10.84 0.97
CA LEU A 28 9.38 -9.89 0.00
C LEU A 28 9.95 -10.15 -1.40
N LYS A 29 11.28 -10.29 -1.54
CA LYS A 29 11.92 -10.62 -2.83
C LYS A 29 11.41 -11.94 -3.41
N GLU A 30 11.26 -12.97 -2.60
CA GLU A 30 10.70 -14.26 -3.05
C GLU A 30 9.25 -14.13 -3.53
N SER A 31 8.48 -13.21 -2.94
CA SER A 31 7.06 -12.96 -3.29
C SER A 31 6.88 -12.05 -4.50
N THR A 32 7.89 -11.29 -4.93
CA THR A 32 7.77 -10.34 -6.05
C THR A 32 7.61 -10.98 -7.43
N ASN A 33 8.02 -12.25 -7.59
CA ASN A 33 8.01 -12.86 -8.91
C ASN A 33 6.59 -13.23 -9.35
N GLY A 34 6.03 -12.46 -10.28
CA GLY A 34 4.69 -12.71 -10.85
C GLY A 34 3.52 -12.27 -9.96
N ALA A 35 3.78 -11.55 -8.87
CA ALA A 35 2.74 -10.94 -8.04
C ALA A 35 2.53 -9.47 -8.40
N ALA A 36 1.28 -9.02 -8.31
CA ALA A 36 0.93 -7.62 -8.33
C ALA A 36 0.91 -7.05 -6.91
N PHE A 37 1.11 -5.74 -6.77
CA PHE A 37 1.01 -5.05 -5.49
C PHE A 37 -0.06 -3.97 -5.54
N LEU A 38 -0.84 -3.88 -4.48
CA LEU A 38 -1.70 -2.74 -4.19
C LEU A 38 -1.14 -2.05 -2.96
N ILE A 39 -0.60 -0.86 -3.17
CA ILE A 39 -0.10 0.01 -2.12
C ILE A 39 -1.28 0.86 -1.64
N VAL A 40 -1.53 0.86 -0.33
CA VAL A 40 -2.56 1.67 0.32
C VAL A 40 -1.95 2.61 1.34
N ASP A 41 -2.50 3.81 1.40
CA ASP A 41 -2.25 4.83 2.42
C ASP A 41 -3.58 5.53 2.72
N ALA A 42 -3.92 5.74 3.99
CA ALA A 42 -5.21 6.33 4.35
C ALA A 42 -5.06 7.43 5.40
N GLU A 43 -5.76 8.54 5.16
CA GLU A 43 -5.80 9.65 6.11
C GLU A 43 -7.01 9.52 7.03
N PRO A 44 -6.85 9.59 8.36
CA PRO A 44 -7.96 9.44 9.30
C PRO A 44 -8.92 10.63 9.28
N TRP A 45 -10.14 10.40 9.76
CA TRP A 45 -11.20 11.39 9.94
C TRP A 45 -11.93 11.16 11.26
N GLY A 46 -12.57 12.22 11.77
CA GLY A 46 -13.29 12.21 13.03
C GLY A 46 -12.39 12.49 14.22
N ARG A 47 -12.97 12.54 15.42
CA ARG A 47 -12.23 12.78 16.66
C ARG A 47 -11.48 11.55 17.16
N ASP A 48 -11.98 10.39 16.80
CA ASP A 48 -11.50 9.07 17.18
C ASP A 48 -10.59 8.44 16.11
N ASN A 49 -10.36 9.14 14.99
CA ASN A 49 -9.53 8.67 13.87
C ASN A 49 -9.88 7.24 13.43
N SER A 50 -11.17 6.88 13.47
CA SER A 50 -11.62 5.50 13.24
C SER A 50 -12.04 5.23 11.80
N VAL A 51 -12.26 6.28 11.01
CA VAL A 51 -12.73 6.22 9.63
C VAL A 51 -11.82 7.04 8.71
N PRO A 52 -11.71 6.72 7.41
CA PRO A 52 -10.85 7.47 6.49
C PRO A 52 -11.53 8.75 5.98
N ALA A 53 -10.76 9.83 5.77
CA ALA A 53 -11.12 11.00 4.96
C ALA A 53 -10.71 10.81 3.49
N GLU A 54 -9.53 10.22 3.30
CA GLU A 54 -8.87 10.07 2.00
C GLU A 54 -8.18 8.71 1.97
N ILE A 55 -8.16 8.07 0.80
CA ILE A 55 -7.46 6.80 0.57
C ILE A 55 -6.64 6.96 -0.71
N GLY A 56 -5.33 6.83 -0.59
CA GLY A 56 -4.40 6.68 -1.70
C GLY A 56 -4.24 5.21 -2.05
N LEU A 57 -4.35 4.90 -3.35
CA LEU A 57 -4.06 3.58 -3.89
C LEU A 57 -3.01 3.72 -4.98
N SER A 58 -2.02 2.85 -4.99
CA SER A 58 -1.12 2.69 -6.12
C SER A 58 -1.02 1.22 -6.49
N LEU A 59 -1.25 0.91 -7.76
CA LEU A 59 -1.25 -0.45 -8.27
C LEU A 59 -0.02 -0.66 -9.12
N LEU A 60 0.74 -1.68 -8.76
CA LEU A 60 1.98 -2.07 -9.42
C LEU A 60 1.72 -3.42 -10.11
N PRO A 61 1.72 -3.48 -11.46
CA PRO A 61 1.47 -4.71 -12.20
C PRO A 61 2.48 -5.80 -11.82
N PRO A 62 2.22 -7.09 -12.11
CA PRO A 62 3.26 -8.11 -12.02
C PRO A 62 4.41 -7.75 -12.96
N PHE A 63 5.60 -7.54 -12.40
CA PHE A 63 6.82 -7.32 -13.17
C PHE A 63 7.79 -8.47 -12.91
N HIS A 64 8.43 -8.96 -13.98
CA HIS A 64 9.64 -9.75 -13.84
C HIS A 64 10.80 -8.78 -13.70
N VAL A 65 11.34 -8.68 -12.49
CA VAL A 65 12.60 -7.96 -12.24
C VAL A 65 13.73 -8.69 -12.95
N ASN A 66 13.98 -8.37 -14.21
CA ASN A 66 15.32 -8.43 -14.79
C ASN A 66 15.98 -7.06 -14.58
N LEU A 67 16.14 -6.67 -13.31
CA LEU A 67 17.13 -5.64 -13.00
C LEU A 67 18.47 -6.36 -13.09
N ASP A 68 19.16 -6.22 -14.22
CA ASP A 68 20.59 -6.49 -14.27
C ASP A 68 21.24 -5.51 -13.28
N TYR A 69 21.48 -6.00 -12.05
CA TYR A 69 22.05 -5.25 -10.92
C TYR A 69 23.47 -4.72 -11.20
N GLU A 70 24.00 -4.91 -12.40
CA GLU A 70 25.40 -4.63 -12.75
C GLU A 70 25.71 -3.13 -12.93
N THR A 71 24.72 -2.23 -12.98
CA THR A 71 24.99 -0.78 -12.96
C THR A 71 24.02 -0.02 -12.04
N MET A 72 24.38 0.11 -10.77
CA MET A 72 23.69 0.96 -9.78
C MET A 72 23.47 2.41 -10.26
N ASP A 73 24.29 2.92 -11.18
CA ASP A 73 24.15 4.24 -11.78
C ASP A 73 22.92 4.41 -12.69
N THR A 74 22.25 3.31 -13.08
CA THR A 74 21.07 3.35 -13.96
C THR A 74 19.74 3.27 -13.22
N LEU A 75 19.75 3.06 -11.90
CA LEU A 75 18.54 3.02 -11.11
C LEU A 75 17.94 4.44 -10.96
N PRO A 76 16.61 4.58 -11.08
CA PRO A 76 15.95 5.87 -10.90
C PRO A 76 16.17 6.41 -9.48
N LYS A 77 16.75 7.61 -9.38
CA LYS A 77 17.07 8.29 -8.10
C LYS A 77 15.94 9.16 -7.56
N THR A 78 14.88 9.36 -8.35
CA THR A 78 13.72 10.17 -8.00
C THR A 78 12.44 9.37 -8.14
N LEU A 79 11.42 9.72 -7.34
CA LEU A 79 10.10 9.10 -7.41
C LEU A 79 9.43 9.31 -8.77
N ASP A 80 9.65 10.46 -9.41
CA ASP A 80 9.17 10.72 -10.79
C ASP A 80 9.73 9.72 -11.80
N ALA A 81 11.04 9.47 -11.73
CA ALA A 81 11.70 8.54 -12.64
C ALA A 81 11.25 7.10 -12.40
N VAL A 82 11.06 6.72 -11.13
CA VAL A 82 10.48 5.42 -10.75
C VAL A 82 9.06 5.30 -11.31
N SER A 83 8.19 6.26 -11.05
CA SER A 83 6.78 6.22 -11.44
C SER A 83 6.60 6.06 -12.95
N ASN A 84 7.42 6.75 -13.76
CA ASN A 84 7.39 6.65 -15.21
C ASN A 84 7.92 5.30 -15.73
N LEU A 85 8.86 4.69 -15.01
CA LEU A 85 9.49 3.43 -15.42
C LEU A 85 8.62 2.20 -15.13
N ILE A 86 7.98 2.17 -13.96
CA ILE A 86 7.34 0.95 -13.44
C ILE A 86 5.86 0.80 -13.80
N GLY A 87 5.28 1.78 -14.51
CA GLY A 87 3.88 1.71 -14.95
C GLY A 87 2.87 1.71 -13.78
N LEU A 88 3.16 2.50 -12.74
CA LEU A 88 2.30 2.63 -11.56
C LEU A 88 0.95 3.26 -11.93
N GLU A 89 -0.16 2.62 -11.58
CA GLU A 89 -1.50 3.21 -11.67
C GLU A 89 -1.89 3.77 -10.30
N THR A 90 -1.99 5.09 -10.14
CA THR A 90 -2.33 5.73 -8.85
C THR A 90 -3.74 6.28 -8.86
N HIS A 91 -4.46 6.09 -7.76
CA HIS A 91 -5.80 6.60 -7.53
C HIS A 91 -5.88 7.30 -6.18
N TRP A 92 -6.51 8.46 -6.13
CA TRP A 92 -6.84 9.15 -4.90
C TRP A 92 -8.33 9.22 -4.71
N ILE A 93 -8.82 8.61 -3.64
CA ILE A 93 -10.25 8.56 -3.32
C ILE A 93 -10.49 9.52 -2.15
N ARG A 94 -11.23 10.60 -2.42
CA ARG A 94 -11.62 11.59 -1.42
C ARG A 94 -13.10 11.45 -1.08
N LEU A 95 -13.39 11.34 0.21
CA LEU A 95 -14.75 11.15 0.68
C LEU A 95 -15.45 12.51 0.82
N VAL A 96 -16.45 12.77 -0.02
CA VAL A 96 -17.11 14.09 -0.13
C VAL A 96 -17.89 14.48 1.13
N ASP A 97 -18.34 13.48 1.90
CA ASP A 97 -19.02 13.65 3.19
C ASP A 97 -18.04 13.95 4.35
N ARG A 98 -16.73 13.94 4.08
CA ARG A 98 -15.65 14.02 5.09
C ARG A 98 -14.58 15.04 4.71
N GLU A 99 -14.98 16.14 4.09
CA GLU A 99 -14.04 17.21 3.75
C GLU A 99 -13.48 17.90 5.00
N ARG A 100 -12.15 17.86 5.16
CA ARG A 100 -11.46 18.79 6.06
C ARG A 100 -11.61 20.18 5.47
N ARG A 101 -12.02 21.17 6.28
CA ARG A 101 -12.20 22.59 5.89
C ARG A 101 -10.92 23.28 5.39
N GLU A 102 -9.82 22.57 5.22
CA GLU A 102 -8.56 23.09 4.70
C GLU A 102 -8.66 23.32 3.19
N ARG A 103 -9.07 24.54 2.86
CA ARG A 103 -8.92 25.13 1.53
C ARG A 103 -7.44 25.14 1.15
N GLY A 104 -7.07 24.41 0.10
CA GLY A 104 -5.79 24.61 -0.58
C GLY A 104 -4.86 23.40 -0.71
N ARG A 105 -5.30 22.15 -0.45
CA ARG A 105 -4.49 20.99 -0.84
C ARG A 105 -4.37 20.94 -2.37
N GLU A 106 -3.12 21.01 -2.83
CA GLU A 106 -2.73 20.95 -4.25
C GLU A 106 -3.37 19.73 -4.94
N GLN A 107 -3.65 19.87 -6.25
CA GLN A 107 -3.98 18.70 -7.07
C GLN A 107 -2.90 17.64 -6.86
N HIS A 108 -3.31 16.39 -6.63
CA HIS A 108 -2.32 15.32 -6.53
C HIS A 108 -1.50 15.28 -7.82
N ARG A 109 -0.18 15.22 -7.64
CA ARG A 109 0.79 15.24 -8.73
C ARG A 109 0.68 14.01 -9.65
N TYR A 110 0.13 12.91 -9.16
CA TYR A 110 0.05 11.65 -9.89
C TYR A 110 -1.35 11.03 -9.79
N GLY A 111 -1.74 10.34 -10.87
CA GLY A 111 -2.89 9.45 -10.87
C GLY A 111 -4.25 10.12 -11.07
N ALA A 112 -5.29 9.30 -10.98
CA ALA A 112 -6.68 9.71 -11.12
C ALA A 112 -7.28 10.08 -9.76
N GLN A 113 -8.04 11.18 -9.71
CA GLN A 113 -8.74 11.61 -8.50
C GLN A 113 -10.23 11.28 -8.58
N HIS A 114 -10.75 10.69 -7.51
CA HIS A 114 -12.13 10.24 -7.37
C HIS A 114 -12.75 10.94 -6.17
N TYR A 115 -13.88 11.61 -6.38
CA TYR A 115 -14.70 12.18 -5.32
C TYR A 115 -15.89 11.28 -5.11
N VAL A 116 -15.97 10.65 -3.95
CA VAL A 116 -16.87 9.52 -3.72
C VAL A 116 -17.62 9.73 -2.41
N SER A 117 -18.91 9.41 -2.38
CA SER A 117 -19.68 9.34 -1.14
C SER A 117 -19.21 8.16 -0.28
N GLY A 118 -19.21 8.28 1.04
CA GLY A 118 -18.74 7.22 1.95
C GLY A 118 -19.34 5.83 1.70
N ASP A 119 -20.58 5.72 1.23
CA ASP A 119 -21.27 4.46 0.90
C ASP A 119 -20.80 3.83 -0.43
N LYS A 120 -20.09 4.59 -1.27
CA LYS A 120 -19.61 4.19 -2.60
C LYS A 120 -18.11 3.88 -2.64
N VAL A 121 -17.41 4.04 -1.52
CA VAL A 121 -15.96 3.85 -1.46
C VAL A 121 -15.56 2.41 -1.77
N GLU A 122 -16.19 1.43 -1.13
CA GLU A 122 -15.87 0.01 -1.37
C GLU A 122 -16.14 -0.41 -2.81
N GLU A 123 -17.27 0.01 -3.39
CA GLU A 123 -17.62 -0.22 -4.80
C GLU A 123 -16.58 0.40 -5.74
N THR A 124 -16.12 1.61 -5.43
CA THR A 124 -15.11 2.31 -6.24
C THR A 124 -13.75 1.62 -6.18
N ILE A 125 -13.28 1.24 -4.99
CA ILE A 125 -12.02 0.51 -4.82
C ILE A 125 -12.08 -0.84 -5.54
N THR A 126 -13.22 -1.54 -5.40
CA THR A 126 -13.47 -2.80 -6.10
C THR A 126 -13.36 -2.62 -7.62
N GLY A 127 -14.02 -1.60 -8.19
CA GLY A 127 -13.92 -1.31 -9.62
C GLY A 127 -12.50 -1.01 -10.09
N ILE A 128 -11.71 -0.30 -9.27
CA ILE A 128 -10.29 -0.03 -9.55
C ILE A 128 -9.49 -1.34 -9.57
N ILE A 129 -9.64 -2.18 -8.54
CA ILE A 129 -8.92 -3.47 -8.45
C ILE A 129 -9.29 -4.39 -9.62
N GLU A 130 -10.59 -4.53 -9.93
CA GLU A 130 -11.06 -5.38 -11.03
C GLU A 130 -10.57 -4.88 -12.39
N SER A 131 -10.64 -3.56 -12.61
CA SER A 131 -10.12 -2.96 -13.85
C SER A 131 -8.63 -3.20 -14.00
N PHE A 132 -7.86 -3.12 -12.92
CA PHE A 132 -6.43 -3.39 -12.93
C PHE A 132 -6.14 -4.88 -13.20
N ARG A 133 -6.79 -5.81 -12.49
CA ARG A 133 -6.64 -7.25 -12.70
C ARG A 133 -6.94 -7.67 -14.13
N HIS A 134 -7.97 -7.07 -14.74
CA HIS A 134 -8.29 -7.31 -16.15
C HIS A 134 -7.17 -6.86 -17.11
N LYS A 135 -6.42 -5.81 -16.77
CA LYS A 135 -5.28 -5.33 -17.58
C LYS A 135 -4.02 -6.18 -17.37
N THR A 136 -3.79 -6.71 -16.17
CA THR A 136 -2.48 -7.22 -15.73
C THR A 136 -2.39 -8.72 -15.51
N SER A 137 -3.35 -9.49 -16.05
CA SER A 137 -3.59 -10.93 -15.81
C SER A 137 -4.39 -11.21 -14.54
N CYS A 138 -5.64 -11.66 -14.72
CA CYS A 138 -6.63 -11.87 -13.66
C CYS A 138 -6.18 -12.84 -12.55
N ASP A 139 -5.20 -13.70 -12.81
CA ASP A 139 -4.78 -14.77 -11.90
C ASP A 139 -3.53 -14.42 -11.05
N ALA A 140 -2.90 -13.26 -11.28
CA ALA A 140 -1.74 -12.87 -10.50
C ALA A 140 -2.11 -12.68 -9.01
N PRO A 141 -1.31 -13.22 -8.07
CA PRO A 141 -1.49 -12.93 -6.65
C PRO A 141 -1.41 -11.43 -6.41
N LEU A 142 -2.35 -10.88 -5.64
CA LEU A 142 -2.35 -9.47 -5.25
C LEU A 142 -1.88 -9.35 -3.81
N ILE A 143 -0.82 -8.58 -3.59
CA ILE A 143 -0.23 -8.33 -2.28
C ILE A 143 -0.66 -6.95 -1.79
N LEU A 144 -1.26 -6.90 -0.61
CA LEU A 144 -1.58 -5.64 0.08
C LEU A 144 -0.30 -5.06 0.69
N THR A 145 0.02 -3.82 0.35
CA THR A 145 1.26 -3.17 0.76
C THR A 145 0.94 -1.82 1.37
N GLY A 146 1.72 -1.40 2.35
CA GLY A 146 1.75 -0.01 2.78
C GLY A 146 2.88 0.23 3.76
N PHE A 147 2.89 1.40 4.41
CA PHE A 147 3.93 1.78 5.36
C PHE A 147 3.29 2.11 6.71
N ALA A 148 3.66 1.38 7.76
CA ALA A 148 3.04 1.50 9.08
C ALA A 148 1.50 1.27 9.05
N VAL A 149 1.09 0.16 8.43
CA VAL A 149 -0.28 -0.10 7.91
C VAL A 149 -1.37 -0.35 8.97
N ALA A 150 -1.11 -0.02 10.24
CA ALA A 150 -2.01 -0.36 11.34
C ALA A 150 -3.38 0.28 11.17
N PHE A 151 -3.43 1.53 10.70
CA PHE A 151 -4.68 2.25 10.46
C PHE A 151 -5.42 1.68 9.25
N GLU A 152 -4.72 1.43 8.15
CA GLU A 152 -5.24 0.90 6.90
C GLU A 152 -5.87 -0.47 7.13
N LEU A 153 -5.17 -1.36 7.86
CA LEU A 153 -5.69 -2.68 8.22
C LEU A 153 -6.92 -2.57 9.14
N GLN A 154 -6.96 -1.60 10.05
CA GLN A 154 -8.14 -1.35 10.86
C GLN A 154 -9.34 -0.89 10.02
N VAL A 155 -9.12 0.01 9.06
CA VAL A 155 -10.14 0.51 8.13
C VAL A 155 -10.66 -0.62 7.25
N LEU A 156 -9.77 -1.36 6.59
CA LEU A 156 -10.15 -2.50 5.76
C LEU A 156 -10.90 -3.57 6.57
N SER A 157 -10.39 -3.91 7.75
CA SER A 157 -11.00 -4.96 8.57
C SER A 157 -12.36 -4.61 9.16
N ASN A 158 -12.63 -3.34 9.46
CA ASN A 158 -13.86 -2.93 10.14
C ASN A 158 -14.90 -2.30 9.22
N ILE A 159 -14.45 -1.62 8.16
CA ILE A 159 -15.30 -0.78 7.31
C ILE A 159 -15.47 -1.41 5.92
N TYR A 160 -14.39 -1.94 5.34
CA TYR A 160 -14.39 -2.51 3.98
C TYR A 160 -13.86 -3.95 3.95
N PRO A 161 -14.46 -4.88 4.74
CA PRO A 161 -13.91 -6.21 4.96
C PRO A 161 -13.89 -7.06 3.69
N ASP A 162 -14.76 -6.79 2.72
CA ASP A 162 -14.83 -7.58 1.50
C ASP A 162 -13.62 -7.32 0.58
N LEU A 163 -13.01 -6.13 0.68
CA LEU A 163 -11.76 -5.82 -0.01
C LEU A 163 -10.61 -6.75 0.39
N LEU A 164 -10.63 -7.30 1.61
CA LEU A 164 -9.59 -8.21 2.06
C LEU A 164 -9.56 -9.53 1.28
N ASN A 165 -10.67 -9.90 0.62
CA ASN A 165 -10.75 -11.12 -0.19
C ASN A 165 -9.92 -11.07 -1.48
N TYR A 166 -9.48 -9.87 -1.90
CA TYR A 166 -8.63 -9.71 -3.08
C TYR A 166 -7.18 -10.13 -2.85
N PHE A 167 -6.72 -10.15 -1.61
CA PHE A 167 -5.30 -10.26 -1.29
C PHE A 167 -4.91 -11.68 -0.87
N THR A 168 -3.75 -12.13 -1.33
CA THR A 168 -3.17 -13.42 -0.91
C THR A 168 -2.24 -13.26 0.29
N SER A 169 -1.57 -12.11 0.37
CA SER A 169 -0.56 -11.76 1.38
C SER A 169 -0.60 -10.26 1.64
N TRP A 170 0.04 -9.83 2.73
CA TRP A 170 0.23 -8.41 3.01
C TRP A 170 1.62 -8.12 3.57
N VAL A 171 2.06 -6.87 3.44
CA VAL A 171 3.36 -6.41 3.90
C VAL A 171 3.28 -5.00 4.50
N ASP A 172 3.93 -4.83 5.65
CA ASP A 172 4.23 -3.51 6.21
C ASP A 172 5.69 -3.16 5.87
N LEU A 173 5.88 -2.17 5.00
CA LEU A 173 7.21 -1.76 4.56
C LEU A 173 8.05 -1.14 5.68
N GLN A 174 7.44 -0.60 6.74
CA GLN A 174 8.19 -0.12 7.91
C GLN A 174 8.84 -1.29 8.67
N GLU A 175 8.11 -2.40 8.83
CA GLU A 175 8.65 -3.62 9.44
C GLU A 175 9.74 -4.26 8.58
N VAL A 176 9.56 -4.27 7.26
CA VAL A 176 10.59 -4.78 6.34
C VAL A 176 11.85 -3.90 6.38
N ALA A 177 11.66 -2.58 6.39
CA ALA A 177 12.75 -1.61 6.39
C ALA A 177 13.55 -1.59 7.69
N SER A 178 12.98 -1.95 8.84
CA SER A 178 13.74 -2.04 10.09
C SER A 178 14.88 -3.05 10.03
N GLY A 179 14.79 -4.06 9.14
CA GLY A 179 15.87 -5.00 8.86
C GLY A 179 16.95 -4.46 7.92
N MET A 180 16.76 -3.28 7.32
CA MET A 180 17.68 -2.63 6.37
C MET A 180 18.39 -1.41 6.99
N THR A 181 17.79 -0.79 8.00
CA THR A 181 18.34 0.38 8.70
C THR A 181 19.03 -0.03 9.98
N ASP A 182 20.37 0.10 10.03
CA ASP A 182 21.17 -0.28 11.20
C ASP A 182 20.71 0.44 12.47
N GLY A 183 20.26 -0.33 13.46
CA GLY A 183 19.89 0.17 14.79
C GLY A 183 18.55 0.89 14.89
N ILE A 184 17.74 0.94 13.83
CA ILE A 184 16.42 1.60 13.84
C ILE A 184 15.30 0.56 13.75
N GLU A 185 14.59 0.35 14.86
CA GLU A 185 13.50 -0.64 14.94
C GLU A 185 12.24 -0.20 14.17
N ARG A 186 12.02 1.12 14.01
CA ARG A 186 10.86 1.68 13.30
C ARG A 186 11.30 2.90 12.47
N PRO A 187 11.90 2.69 11.30
CA PRO A 187 12.35 3.79 10.48
C PRO A 187 11.14 4.60 9.98
N SER A 188 11.31 5.91 9.88
CA SER A 188 10.40 6.79 9.16
C SER A 188 10.48 6.52 7.66
N LEU A 189 9.44 6.91 6.92
CA LEU A 189 9.42 6.79 5.46
C LEU A 189 10.64 7.47 4.83
N ARG A 190 11.06 8.62 5.37
CA ARG A 190 12.26 9.34 4.92
C ARG A 190 13.53 8.52 5.10
N GLU A 191 13.73 7.94 6.28
CA GLU A 191 14.91 7.10 6.55
C GLU A 191 14.92 5.86 5.66
N THR A 192 13.76 5.25 5.43
CA THR A 192 13.61 4.12 4.50
C THR A 192 13.97 4.52 3.07
N LEU A 193 13.47 5.65 2.57
CA LEU A 193 13.80 6.14 1.22
C LEU A 193 15.30 6.42 1.05
N ILE A 194 15.92 7.05 2.05
CA ILE A 194 17.38 7.28 2.07
C ILE A 194 18.15 5.95 2.05
N ALA A 195 17.74 4.97 2.85
CA ALA A 195 18.35 3.64 2.86
C ALA A 195 18.19 2.90 1.52
N CYS A 196 17.15 3.22 0.75
CA CYS A 196 16.92 2.71 -0.60
C CYS A 196 17.65 3.52 -1.70
N GLY A 197 18.43 4.55 -1.34
CA GLY A 197 19.23 5.34 -2.29
C GLY A 197 18.49 6.50 -2.96
N PHE A 198 17.31 6.89 -2.47
CA PHE A 198 16.64 8.09 -2.93
C PHE A 198 17.27 9.34 -2.31
N GLU A 199 17.43 10.39 -3.12
CA GLU A 199 17.86 11.70 -2.65
C GLU A 199 16.71 12.37 -1.87
N GLY A 200 17.00 12.86 -0.66
CA GLY A 200 15.99 13.39 0.28
C GLY A 200 16.12 14.85 0.62
#